data_AF-A0A2N1PJ94-F1
#
_entry.id   AF-A0A2N1PJ94-F1
#
_cell.length_a   1.000
_cell.length_b   1.000
_cell.length_c   1.000
_cell.angle_alpha   90.00
_cell.angle_beta   90.00
_cell.angle_gamma   90.00
#
_symmetry.space_group_name_H-M   'P 1'
#
loop_
_entity.id
_entity.type
_entity.pdbx_description
1 polymer ?
#
loop_
_entity_poly.entity_id
_entity_poly.type
_entity_poly.pdbx_seq_one_letter_code
_entity_poly.pdbx_strand_id
1 'polypeptide(L)' 'MSQTVCYCKNVDEITIVSAIRAGAKDLKTIKEMTGACTGNRCKELNPKGSCCSADIAAILARELNQKPVSGCSCCDDDNK' A
#
# COMPACT_ATOMS: atom_id res chain seq x y z
N MET A 1 2.64 4.57 17.39
CA MET A 1 3.33 5.50 16.49
C MET A 1 3.35 4.87 15.10
N SER A 2 2.87 5.56 14.07
CA SER A 2 2.93 5.08 12.69
C SER A 2 4.28 5.40 12.08
N GLN A 3 4.91 4.42 11.42
CA GLN A 3 6.17 4.62 10.72
C GLN A 3 5.93 5.29 9.37
N THR A 4 6.64 6.38 9.08
CA THR A 4 6.63 7.01 7.75
C THR A 4 7.36 6.11 6.75
N VAL A 5 6.68 5.76 5.66
CA VAL A 5 7.21 4.89 4.61
C VAL A 5 7.72 5.71 3.43
N CYS A 6 6.97 6.73 2.99
CA CYS A 6 7.40 7.64 1.93
C CYS A 6 7.67 9.03 2.48
N TYR A 7 8.94 9.35 2.71
CA TYR A 7 9.38 10.67 3.18
C TYR A 7 9.18 11.78 2.13
N CYS A 8 9.17 11.45 0.84
CA CYS A 8 8.93 12.43 -0.22
C CYS A 8 7.53 13.04 -0.20
N LYS A 9 6.55 12.29 0.31
CA LYS A 9 5.13 12.64 0.29
C LYS A 9 4.48 12.57 1.66
N ASN A 10 5.28 12.34 2.72
CA ASN A 10 4.82 12.09 4.08
C ASN A 10 3.70 11.05 4.15
N VAL A 11 3.93 9.89 3.52
CA VAL A 11 2.98 8.77 3.56
C VAL A 11 3.42 7.78 4.64
N ASP A 12 2.54 7.53 5.59
CA ASP A 12 2.75 6.59 6.68
C ASP A 12 2.26 5.18 6.34
N GLU A 13 2.75 4.20 7.10
CA GLU A 13 2.37 2.78 6.93
C GLU A 13 0.85 2.58 7.03
N ILE A 14 0.19 3.28 7.95
CA ILE A 14 -1.27 3.19 8.14
C ILE A 14 -2.00 3.59 6.85
N THR A 15 -1.53 4.62 6.15
CA THR A 15 -2.13 5.07 4.88
C THR A 15 -2.00 3.99 3.81
N ILE A 16 -0.86 3.29 3.75
CA ILE A 16 -0.64 2.18 2.82
C ILE A 16 -1.54 1.00 3.15
N VAL A 17 -1.60 0.60 4.43
CA VAL A 17 -2.49 -0.49 4.88
C VAL A 17 -3.95 -0.15 4.61
N SER A 18 -4.35 1.11 4.82
CA SER A 18 -5.71 1.58 4.52
C SER A 18 -6.02 1.49 3.03
N ALA A 19 -5.08 1.83 2.15
CA ALA A 19 -5.24 1.67 0.71
C ALA A 19 -5.38 0.20 0.31
N ILE A 20 -4.60 -0.70 0.91
CA ILE A 20 -4.69 -2.15 0.65
C ILE A 20 -6.06 -2.69 1.09
N ARG A 21 -6.52 -2.31 2.29
CA ARG A 21 -7.85 -2.68 2.80
C ARG A 21 -8.99 -2.12 1.95
N ALA A 22 -8.79 -0.96 1.33
CA ALA A 22 -9.74 -0.38 0.38
C ALA A 22 -9.72 -1.06 -1.00
N GLY A 23 -8.80 -2.01 -1.24
CA GLY A 23 -8.76 -2.83 -2.46
C GLY A 23 -7.48 -2.69 -3.29
N ALA A 24 -6.46 -1.97 -2.82
CA ALA A 24 -5.18 -1.89 -3.53
C ALA A 24 -4.45 -3.24 -3.51
N LYS A 25 -4.35 -3.89 -4.68
CA LYS A 25 -3.66 -5.19 -4.86
C LYS A 25 -2.28 -5.06 -5.50
N ASP A 26 -1.94 -3.88 -5.99
CA ASP A 26 -0.67 -3.64 -6.69
C ASP A 26 -0.06 -2.31 -6.31
N LEU A 27 1.25 -2.18 -6.50
CA LEU A 27 1.97 -0.93 -6.30
C LEU A 27 1.39 0.22 -7.13
N LYS A 28 0.84 -0.07 -8.32
CA LYS A 28 0.20 0.96 -9.16
C LYS A 28 -0.99 1.60 -8.44
N THR A 29 -1.90 0.80 -7.90
CA THR A 29 -3.07 1.30 -7.17
C THR A 29 -2.66 2.01 -5.89
N ILE A 30 -1.66 1.50 -5.16
CA ILE A 30 -1.14 2.22 -3.98
C ILE A 30 -0.59 3.61 -4.37
N LYS A 31 0.15 3.72 -5.48
CA LYS A 31 0.64 5.01 -5.98
C LYS A 31 -0.50 5.96 -6.31
N GLU A 32 -1.54 5.48 -6.97
CA GLU A 32 -2.71 6.28 -7.34
C GLU A 32 -3.50 6.73 -6.09
N MET A 33 -3.66 5.86 -5.10
CA MET A 33 -4.43 6.15 -3.88
C MET A 33 -3.68 7.01 -2.87
N THR A 34 -2.38 6.78 -2.69
CA THR A 34 -1.59 7.42 -1.62
C THR A 34 -0.61 8.48 -2.12
N GLY A 35 -0.34 8.51 -3.43
CA GLY A 35 0.70 9.36 -4.01
C GLY A 35 2.13 8.92 -3.69
N ALA A 36 2.34 7.84 -2.93
CA ALA A 36 3.68 7.35 -2.62
C ALA A 36 4.47 6.99 -3.89
N CYS A 37 5.81 7.00 -3.82
CA CYS A 37 6.70 6.75 -4.98
C CYS A 37 6.58 7.71 -6.17
N THR A 38 5.86 8.84 -6.06
CA THR A 38 5.80 9.86 -7.12
C THR A 38 6.78 11.01 -6.92
N GLY A 39 7.50 11.04 -5.78
CA GLY A 39 8.56 12.00 -5.51
C GLY A 39 9.92 11.55 -6.05
N ASN A 40 10.83 12.50 -6.25
CA ASN A 40 12.17 12.28 -6.80
C ASN A 40 13.32 12.60 -5.82
N ARG A 41 13.02 13.00 -4.58
CA ARG A 41 14.01 13.38 -3.55
C ARG A 41 14.31 12.28 -2.54
N CYS A 42 14.21 11.01 -2.94
CA CYS A 42 14.39 9.87 -2.03
C CYS A 42 15.79 9.85 -1.40
N LYS A 43 16.83 10.26 -2.14
CA LYS A 43 18.21 10.30 -1.63
C LYS A 43 18.41 11.31 -0.50
N GLU A 44 17.62 12.39 -0.49
CA GLU A 44 17.73 13.49 0.47
C GLU A 44 16.79 13.32 1.66
N LEU A 45 15.55 12.87 1.40
CA LEU A 45 14.49 12.83 2.40
C LEU A 45 14.34 11.46 3.07
N ASN A 46 14.66 10.36 2.38
CA ASN A 46 14.56 9.03 2.98
C ASN A 46 15.85 8.75 3.76
N PRO A 47 15.81 8.43 5.07
CA PRO A 47 17.00 8.05 5.85
C PRO A 47 17.76 6.85 5.26
N LYS A 48 17.07 5.99 4.49
CA LYS A 48 17.71 4.87 3.76
C LYS A 48 18.42 5.31 2.48
N GLY A 49 18.19 6.52 2.00
CA GLY A 49 18.70 7.05 0.74
C GLY A 49 18.11 6.39 -0.53
N SER A 50 17.10 5.52 -0.39
CA SER A 50 16.51 4.74 -1.48
C SER A 50 15.01 5.00 -1.64
N CYS A 51 14.43 4.59 -2.77
CA CYS A 51 12.99 4.71 -2.99
C CYS A 51 12.20 3.82 -2.02
N CYS A 52 11.05 4.31 -1.55
CA CYS A 52 10.17 3.57 -0.65
C CYS A 52 9.46 2.38 -1.31
N SER A 53 9.58 2.19 -2.62
CA SER A 53 8.91 1.12 -3.37
C SER A 53 9.13 -0.28 -2.80
N ALA A 54 10.33 -0.56 -2.26
CA ALA A 54 10.64 -1.83 -1.63
C ALA A 54 9.86 -2.04 -0.32
N ASP A 55 9.77 -1.01 0.51
CA ASP A 55 9.00 -1.04 1.76
C ASP A 55 7.50 -1.22 1.48
N ILE A 56 6.97 -0.49 0.49
CA ILE A 56 5.57 -0.63 0.07
C ILE A 56 5.29 -2.03 -0.47
N ALA A 57 6.20 -2.58 -1.28
CA ALA A 57 6.04 -3.93 -1.81
C ALA A 57 6.02 -4.98 -0.70
N ALA A 58 6.84 -4.82 0.35
CA ALA A 58 6.84 -5.69 1.51
C ALA A 58 5.53 -5.59 2.31
N ILE A 59 4.99 -4.38 2.50
CA ILE A 59 3.67 -4.17 3.12
C ILE A 59 2.58 -4.80 2.25
N LEU A 60 2.61 -4.59 0.95
CA LEU A 60 1.62 -5.19 0.05
C LEU A 60 1.68 -6.72 0.10
N ALA A 61 2.87 -7.32 0.04
CA ALA A 61 3.04 -8.76 0.16
C ALA A 61 2.54 -9.30 1.51
N ARG A 62 2.83 -8.61 2.63
CA ARG A 62 2.39 -9.06 3.96
C ARG A 62 0.86 -8.97 4.10
N GLU A 63 0.24 -7.90 3.62
CA GLU A 63 -1.21 -7.68 3.74
C GLU A 63 -2.00 -8.56 2.75
N LEU A 64 -1.49 -8.81 1.54
CA LEU A 64 -2.17 -9.70 0.59
C LEU A 64 -2.05 -11.18 0.99
N ASN A 65 -0.96 -11.57 1.64
CA ASN A 65 -0.82 -12.90 2.20
C ASN A 65 -1.75 -13.10 3.42
N GLN A 66 -2.07 -12.02 4.15
CA GLN A 66 -3.22 -11.95 5.04
C GLN A 66 -4.51 -11.72 4.24
N LYS A 67 -4.87 -12.76 3.49
CA LYS A 67 -6.07 -12.93 2.68
C LYS A 67 -7.17 -11.91 3.02
N PRO A 68 -7.68 -11.15 2.02
CA PRO A 68 -8.78 -10.23 2.27
C PRO A 68 -9.94 -11.01 2.88
N VAL A 69 -10.59 -10.42 3.88
CA VAL A 69 -11.88 -10.89 4.36
C VAL A 69 -12.84 -10.94 3.17
N SER A 70 -12.97 -12.14 2.61
CA SER A 70 -14.11 -12.51 1.81
C SER A 70 -15.33 -12.38 2.72
N GLY A 71 -16.18 -11.39 2.50
CA GLY A 71 -17.44 -11.31 3.21
C GLY A 71 -18.03 -9.92 3.36
N CYS A 72 -18.63 -9.41 2.29
CA CYS A 72 -19.97 -8.80 2.33
C CYS A 72 -20.44 -8.71 0.87
N SER A 73 -21.15 -9.73 0.39
CA SER A 73 -22.61 -9.90 0.49
C SER A 73 -23.36 -8.92 -0.42
N CYS A 74 -23.11 -9.02 -1.72
CA CYS A 74 -24.10 -8.73 -2.73
C CYS A 74 -23.94 -9.73 -3.88
N CYS A 75 -25.06 -10.39 -4.23
CA CYS A 75 -25.39 -11.17 -5.43
C CYS A 75 -24.73 -12.56 -5.66
N ASP A 76 -25.44 -13.58 -5.16
CA ASP A 76 -26.17 -14.63 -5.90
C ASP A 76 -25.49 -15.58 -6.93
N ASP A 77 -25.73 -16.85 -6.61
CA ASP A 77 -26.15 -17.97 -7.46
C ASP A 77 -25.14 -19.08 -7.81
N ASP A 78 -25.63 -20.26 -7.46
CA ASP A 78 -25.01 -21.55 -7.29
C ASP A 78 -25.20 -22.41 -8.55
N ASN A 79 -24.38 -23.44 -8.65
CA ASN A 79 -24.67 -24.68 -9.37
C ASN A 79 -24.59 -24.74 -10.92
N LYS A 80 -23.75 -25.66 -11.39
CA LYS A 80 -23.89 -26.35 -12.67
C LYS A 80 -23.90 -27.85 -12.40
#